data_AF-A0A485CG16-F1
#
_entry.id   AF-A0A485CG16-F1
#
_cell.length_a   1.000
_cell.length_b   1.000
_cell.length_c   1.000
_cell.angle_alpha   90.00
_cell.angle_beta   90.00
_cell.angle_gamma   90.00
#
_symmetry.space_group_name_H-M   'P 1'
#
loop_
_entity.id
_entity.type
_entity.pdbx_description
1 polymer ?
#
loop_
_entity_poly.entity_id
_entity_poly.type
_entity_poly.pdbx_seq_one_letter_code
_entity_poly.pdbx_strand_id
1 'polypeptide(L)'
;MINALQRAGVTTANADLNAMPVTVDEWLASPVSEGWRLMWLTQANGESAVLVPVSGVQNSAALGTLSLRHSAGIAWVDRKSSFNALFALYRHLLTGLLGVALAVIACGAIVRLGWRDGLRSLVPSILSLGCGLATLTLSGHTVNLFSLLALVLVLGIGINYTLFFSNPRGTPITSMLAITLAMLTTLLTLGMLVFSATQAISSFGIVLVSGIFTAFLLVAAGNAR
;
A
#
# COMPACT_ATOMS: atom_id res chain seq x y z
N MET A 1 31.01 11.41 27.10
CA MET A 1 29.91 11.10 28.03
C MET A 1 30.43 10.78 29.43
N ILE A 2 31.35 9.83 29.60
CA ILE A 2 31.93 9.45 30.91
C ILE A 2 32.62 10.64 31.63
N ASN A 3 33.45 11.40 30.92
CA ASN A 3 34.13 12.59 31.48
C ASN A 3 33.16 13.73 31.90
N ALA A 4 31.94 13.77 31.37
CA ALA A 4 30.93 14.76 31.75
C ALA A 4 30.20 14.37 33.03
N LEU A 5 29.99 13.06 33.25
CA LEU A 5 29.37 12.51 34.46
C LEU A 5 30.28 12.61 35.68
N GLN A 6 31.60 12.40 35.51
CA GLN A 6 32.57 12.57 36.58
C GLN A 6 32.69 14.03 37.05
N ARG A 7 32.55 15.01 36.14
CA ARG A 7 32.51 16.44 36.49
C ARG A 7 31.25 16.84 37.27
N ALA A 8 30.18 16.04 37.18
CA ALA A 8 28.93 16.24 37.91
C ALA A 8 28.92 15.56 39.30
N GLY A 9 30.05 15.03 39.78
CA GLY A 9 30.16 14.39 41.09
C GLY A 9 29.54 12.99 41.18
N VAL A 10 29.12 12.41 40.05
CA VAL A 10 28.61 11.04 40.00
C VAL A 10 29.82 10.10 40.01
N THR A 11 29.97 9.33 41.09
CA THR A 11 30.97 8.26 41.18
C THR A 11 30.65 7.19 40.15
N THR A 12 31.37 7.19 39.03
CA THR A 12 31.29 6.12 38.05
C THR A 12 31.86 4.86 38.71
N ALA A 13 30.99 3.93 39.10
CA ALA A 13 31.40 2.62 39.60
C ALA A 13 32.40 2.01 38.62
N ASN A 14 33.55 1.56 39.11
CA ASN A 14 34.56 0.92 38.29
C ASN A 14 33.96 -0.42 37.83
N ALA A 15 33.44 -0.46 36.62
CA ALA A 15 32.77 -1.65 36.10
C ALA A 15 33.81 -2.76 35.99
N ASP A 16 33.56 -3.88 36.67
CA ASP A 16 34.37 -5.08 36.49
C ASP A 16 34.12 -5.60 35.07
N LEU A 17 35.16 -5.56 34.24
CA LEU A 17 35.12 -5.99 32.84
C LEU A 17 35.56 -7.45 32.67
N ASN A 18 35.78 -8.16 33.76
CA ASN A 18 36.10 -9.58 33.70
C ASN A 18 34.91 -10.36 33.15
N ALA A 19 35.19 -11.25 32.19
CA ALA A 19 34.18 -12.11 31.61
C ALA A 19 33.60 -13.04 32.70
N MET A 20 32.30 -12.91 32.95
CA MET A 20 31.55 -13.70 33.91
C MET A 20 30.49 -14.54 33.15
N PRO A 21 30.31 -15.83 33.48
CA PRO A 21 29.15 -16.59 33.02
C PRO A 21 27.89 -15.99 33.66
N VAL A 22 26.93 -15.58 32.85
CA VAL A 22 25.65 -15.00 33.30
C VAL A 22 24.55 -16.04 33.11
N THR A 23 23.75 -16.26 34.14
CA THR A 23 22.57 -17.13 34.03
C THR A 23 21.42 -16.40 33.33
N VAL A 24 20.50 -17.16 32.71
CA VAL A 24 19.36 -16.57 32.00
C VAL A 24 18.50 -15.73 32.92
N ASP A 25 18.26 -16.17 34.16
CA ASP A 25 17.44 -15.44 35.13
C ASP A 25 18.09 -14.12 35.57
N GLU A 26 19.41 -14.12 35.80
CA GLU A 26 20.17 -12.92 36.11
C GLU A 26 20.21 -11.94 34.92
N TRP A 27 20.30 -12.46 33.70
CA TRP A 27 20.24 -11.63 32.49
C TRP A 27 18.86 -10.99 32.31
N LEU A 28 17.77 -11.76 32.45
CA LEU A 28 16.38 -11.26 32.35
C LEU A 28 16.03 -10.24 33.44
N ALA A 29 16.70 -10.31 34.60
CA ALA A 29 16.57 -9.32 35.69
C ALA A 29 17.39 -8.03 35.44
N SER A 30 18.35 -8.06 34.50
CA SER A 30 19.21 -6.92 34.19
C SER A 30 18.54 -5.92 33.24
N PRO A 31 18.79 -4.60 33.41
CA PRO A 31 18.34 -3.56 32.47
C PRO A 31 18.83 -3.78 31.04
N VAL A 32 19.94 -4.52 30.85
CA VAL A 32 20.49 -4.82 29.51
C VAL A 32 19.55 -5.71 28.70
N SER A 33 18.66 -6.47 29.36
CA SER A 33 17.70 -7.36 28.68
C SER A 33 16.40 -6.69 28.27
N GLU A 34 16.11 -5.42 28.64
CA GLU A 34 14.78 -4.81 28.42
C GLU A 34 14.29 -4.90 26.96
N GLY A 35 15.18 -4.67 25.98
CA GLY A 35 14.84 -4.76 24.55
C GLY A 35 14.69 -6.20 24.03
N TRP A 36 15.21 -7.19 24.75
CA TRP A 36 15.31 -8.59 24.32
C TRP A 36 14.44 -9.54 25.14
N ARG A 37 13.92 -9.09 26.28
CA ARG A 37 13.10 -9.90 27.19
C ARG A 37 11.85 -10.47 26.52
N LEU A 38 11.24 -9.71 25.60
CA LEU A 38 10.06 -10.15 24.84
C LEU A 38 10.37 -11.27 23.84
N MET A 39 11.64 -11.51 23.54
CA MET A 39 12.08 -12.59 22.64
C MET A 39 12.37 -13.88 23.40
N TRP A 40 12.42 -13.87 24.74
CA TRP A 40 12.56 -15.06 25.57
C TRP A 40 11.19 -15.46 26.13
N LEU A 41 10.71 -16.64 25.77
CA LEU A 41 9.39 -17.14 26.13
C LEU A 41 9.54 -18.43 26.93
N THR A 42 9.27 -18.38 28.23
CA THR A 42 9.26 -19.57 29.09
C THR A 42 7.83 -20.08 29.22
N GLN A 43 7.58 -21.33 28.82
CA GLN A 43 6.29 -22.00 28.95
C GLN A 43 6.15 -22.63 30.34
N ALA A 44 4.91 -22.84 30.80
CA ALA A 44 4.62 -23.34 32.15
C ALA A 44 5.16 -24.75 32.46
N ASN A 45 5.54 -25.51 31.43
CA ASN A 45 6.19 -26.82 31.51
C ASN A 45 7.72 -26.73 31.71
N GLY A 46 8.29 -25.51 31.78
CA GLY A 46 9.74 -25.30 31.92
C GLY A 46 10.50 -25.25 30.60
N GLU A 47 9.85 -25.44 29.46
CA GLU A 47 10.48 -25.27 28.15
C GLU A 47 10.61 -23.78 27.81
N SER A 48 11.74 -23.40 27.19
CA SER A 48 11.98 -22.02 26.77
C SER A 48 12.12 -21.95 25.25
N ALA A 49 11.45 -20.98 24.65
CA ALA A 49 11.55 -20.63 23.24
C ALA A 49 12.18 -19.25 23.07
N VAL A 50 13.04 -19.09 22.08
CA VAL A 50 13.78 -17.84 21.83
C VAL A 50 13.54 -17.37 20.40
N LEU A 51 13.09 -16.12 20.24
CA LEU A 51 13.02 -15.43 18.96
C LEU A 51 14.37 -14.78 18.67
N VAL A 52 15.08 -15.26 17.64
CA VAL A 52 16.36 -14.67 17.23
C VAL A 52 16.12 -13.80 15.99
N PRO A 53 16.25 -12.47 16.09
CA PRO A 53 16.11 -11.60 14.94
C PRO A 53 17.34 -11.78 14.03
N VAL A 54 17.10 -12.22 12.80
CA VAL A 54 18.17 -12.41 11.81
C VAL A 54 18.11 -11.27 10.79
N SER A 55 19.23 -10.57 10.64
CA SER A 55 19.39 -9.47 9.67
C SER A 55 20.17 -9.92 8.43
N GLY A 56 19.96 -9.23 7.31
CA GLY A 56 20.71 -9.49 6.06
C GLY A 56 20.31 -10.76 5.30
N VAL A 57 19.15 -11.34 5.60
CA VAL A 57 18.64 -12.53 4.93
C VAL A 57 18.28 -12.22 3.48
N GLN A 58 19.03 -12.82 2.55
CA GLN A 58 18.75 -12.71 1.10
C GLN A 58 17.87 -13.87 0.58
N ASN A 59 17.98 -15.05 1.19
CA ASN A 59 17.21 -16.23 0.80
C ASN A 59 16.48 -16.83 2.01
N SER A 60 15.29 -16.28 2.27
CA SER A 60 14.41 -16.74 3.36
C SER A 60 13.93 -18.18 3.17
N ALA A 61 13.68 -18.59 1.92
CA ALA A 61 13.25 -19.96 1.61
C ALA A 61 14.33 -20.99 2.00
N ALA A 62 15.61 -20.69 1.74
CA ALA A 62 16.71 -21.55 2.14
C ALA A 62 16.80 -21.71 3.67
N LEU A 63 16.60 -20.63 4.43
CA LEU A 63 16.55 -20.70 5.90
C LEU A 63 15.37 -21.53 6.40
N GLY A 64 14.20 -21.42 5.76
CA GLY A 64 13.06 -22.29 6.04
C GLY A 64 13.36 -23.77 5.77
N THR A 65 14.06 -24.08 4.68
CA THR A 65 14.49 -25.48 4.42
C THR A 65 15.54 -25.98 5.40
N LEU A 66 16.43 -25.10 5.88
CA LEU A 66 17.43 -25.45 6.90
C LEU A 66 16.79 -25.72 8.26
N SER A 67 15.78 -24.94 8.67
CA SER A 67 15.06 -25.19 9.93
C SER A 67 14.34 -26.54 9.91
N LEU A 68 13.78 -26.94 8.76
CA LEU A 68 13.15 -28.25 8.60
C LEU A 68 14.14 -29.42 8.67
N ARG A 69 15.41 -29.21 8.31
CA ARG A 69 16.47 -30.24 8.39
C ARG A 69 17.01 -30.43 9.80
N HIS A 70 17.00 -29.39 10.64
CA HIS A 70 17.46 -29.44 12.03
C HIS A 70 16.29 -29.58 13.01
N SER A 71 15.45 -30.58 12.76
CA SER A 71 14.06 -30.80 13.22
C SER A 71 13.76 -30.89 14.73
N ALA A 72 14.58 -30.33 15.62
CA ALA A 72 14.26 -30.24 17.04
C ALA A 72 14.22 -28.76 17.48
N GLY A 73 13.01 -28.19 17.55
CA GLY A 73 12.74 -26.90 18.21
C GLY A 73 13.08 -25.63 17.41
N ILE A 74 13.54 -25.73 16.15
CA ILE A 74 13.88 -24.57 15.32
C ILE A 74 12.79 -24.32 14.28
N ALA A 75 12.15 -23.15 14.34
CA ALA A 75 11.16 -22.71 13.35
C ALA A 75 11.58 -21.38 12.73
N TRP A 76 11.67 -21.32 11.40
CA TRP A 76 11.89 -20.08 10.67
C TRP A 76 10.57 -19.34 10.46
N VAL A 77 10.48 -18.10 10.95
CA VAL A 77 9.27 -17.27 10.83
C VAL A 77 9.59 -16.02 10.02
N ASP A 78 9.21 -16.03 8.74
CA ASP A 78 9.30 -14.85 7.87
C ASP A 78 7.93 -14.23 7.63
N ARG A 79 7.58 -13.31 8.52
CA ARG A 79 6.33 -12.56 8.43
C ARG A 79 6.35 -11.57 7.25
N LYS A 80 7.52 -11.07 6.85
CA LYS A 80 7.66 -10.10 5.76
C LYS A 80 7.37 -10.73 4.41
N SER A 81 7.93 -11.91 4.12
CA SER A 81 7.62 -12.61 2.85
C SER A 81 6.18 -13.05 2.78
N SER A 82 5.58 -13.47 3.90
CA SER A 82 4.16 -13.82 3.96
C SER A 82 3.27 -12.64 3.57
N PHE A 83 3.52 -11.44 4.12
CA PHE A 83 2.80 -10.23 3.72
C PHE A 83 3.04 -9.84 2.25
N ASN A 84 4.29 -9.92 1.78
CA ASN A 84 4.62 -9.63 0.38
C ASN A 84 3.90 -10.58 -0.59
N ALA A 85 3.82 -11.87 -0.27
CA ALA A 85 3.09 -12.86 -1.05
C ALA A 85 1.60 -12.53 -1.09
N LEU A 86 1.01 -12.16 0.06
CA LEU A 86 -0.38 -11.74 0.14
C LEU A 86 -0.65 -10.50 -0.74
N PHE A 87 0.21 -9.47 -0.65
CA PHE A 87 0.10 -8.28 -1.49
C PHE A 87 0.24 -8.59 -2.98
N ALA A 88 1.12 -9.52 -3.36
CA ALA A 88 1.27 -9.95 -4.74
C ALA A 88 0.01 -10.66 -5.26
N LEU A 89 -0.58 -11.55 -4.46
CA LEU A 89 -1.84 -12.23 -4.78
C LEU A 89 -2.97 -11.22 -4.99
N TYR A 90 -3.16 -10.30 -4.03
CA TYR A 90 -4.20 -9.28 -4.13
C TYR A 90 -3.99 -8.37 -5.34
N ARG A 91 -2.75 -7.99 -5.65
CA ARG A 91 -2.44 -7.20 -6.84
C ARG A 91 -2.90 -7.92 -8.11
N HIS A 92 -2.65 -9.23 -8.22
CA HIS A 92 -3.10 -10.02 -9.35
C HIS A 92 -4.63 -10.10 -9.45
N LEU A 93 -5.31 -10.36 -8.32
CA LEU A 93 -6.78 -10.38 -8.25
C LEU A 93 -7.39 -9.03 -8.63
N LEU A 94 -6.86 -7.92 -8.10
CA LEU A 94 -7.33 -6.56 -8.41
C LEU A 94 -7.11 -6.20 -9.88
N THR A 95 -5.97 -6.56 -10.47
CA THR A 95 -5.75 -6.35 -11.91
C THR A 95 -6.73 -7.17 -12.75
N GLY A 96 -6.97 -8.44 -12.39
CA GLY A 96 -7.97 -9.28 -13.04
C GLY A 96 -9.38 -8.69 -12.93
N LEU A 97 -9.77 -8.26 -11.73
CA LEU A 97 -11.07 -7.65 -11.47
C LEU A 97 -11.25 -6.33 -12.21
N LEU A 98 -10.21 -5.49 -12.30
CA LEU A 98 -10.23 -4.26 -13.08
C LEU A 98 -10.45 -4.56 -14.57
N GLY A 99 -9.79 -5.60 -15.10
CA GLY A 99 -10.00 -6.07 -16.47
C GLY A 99 -11.42 -6.57 -16.71
N VAL A 100 -11.96 -7.38 -15.78
CA VAL A 100 -13.35 -7.87 -15.84
C VAL A 100 -14.33 -6.71 -15.78
N ALA A 101 -14.12 -5.74 -14.88
CA ALA A 101 -14.97 -4.56 -14.77
C ALA A 101 -15.00 -3.79 -16.11
N LEU A 102 -13.83 -3.50 -16.68
CA LEU A 102 -13.74 -2.86 -18.00
C LEU A 102 -14.49 -3.63 -19.09
N ALA A 103 -14.37 -4.97 -19.11
CA ALA A 103 -15.08 -5.82 -20.07
C ALA A 103 -16.60 -5.77 -19.88
N VAL A 104 -17.08 -5.80 -18.63
CA VAL A 104 -18.52 -5.68 -18.32
C VAL A 104 -19.06 -4.30 -18.73
N ILE A 105 -18.31 -3.23 -18.44
CA ILE A 105 -18.67 -1.86 -18.84
C ILE A 105 -18.69 -1.74 -20.36
N ALA A 106 -17.68 -2.28 -21.05
CA ALA A 106 -17.62 -2.32 -22.51
C ALA A 106 -18.85 -3.01 -23.10
N CYS A 107 -19.16 -4.21 -22.60
CA CYS A 107 -20.31 -5.00 -23.04
C CYS A 107 -21.62 -4.23 -22.80
N GLY A 108 -21.83 -3.68 -21.61
CA GLY A 108 -23.01 -2.89 -21.28
C GLY A 108 -23.17 -1.64 -22.16
N ALA A 109 -22.06 -0.94 -22.43
CA ALA A 109 -22.05 0.22 -23.32
C ALA A 109 -22.37 -0.16 -24.77
N ILE A 110 -21.80 -1.25 -25.28
CA ILE A 110 -22.05 -1.76 -26.63
C ILE A 110 -23.50 -2.22 -26.79
N VAL A 111 -24.06 -2.92 -25.80
CA VAL A 111 -25.48 -3.37 -25.84
C VAL A 111 -26.43 -2.17 -25.82
N ARG A 112 -26.10 -1.12 -25.07
CA ARG A 112 -26.99 0.05 -24.90
C ARG A 112 -26.87 1.09 -26.01
N LEU A 113 -25.65 1.38 -26.49
CA LEU A 113 -25.38 2.45 -27.47
C LEU A 113 -24.99 1.93 -28.86
N GLY A 114 -24.82 0.62 -29.02
CA GLY A 114 -24.27 0.02 -30.23
C GLY A 114 -22.75 -0.03 -30.24
N TRP A 115 -22.17 -0.78 -31.18
CA TRP A 115 -20.72 -1.06 -31.21
C TRP A 115 -19.85 0.19 -31.29
N ARG A 116 -20.21 1.16 -32.15
CA ARG A 116 -19.41 2.36 -32.39
C ARG A 116 -19.45 3.34 -31.22
N ASP A 117 -20.65 3.69 -30.77
CA ASP A 117 -20.83 4.68 -29.70
C ASP A 117 -20.51 4.11 -28.32
N GLY A 118 -20.76 2.82 -28.11
CA GLY A 118 -20.35 2.11 -26.90
C GLY A 118 -18.83 2.11 -26.75
N LEU A 119 -18.07 1.81 -27.81
CA LEU A 119 -16.61 1.83 -27.75
C LEU A 119 -16.08 3.26 -27.55
N ARG A 120 -16.72 4.25 -28.16
CA ARG A 120 -16.37 5.66 -27.98
C ARG A 120 -16.60 6.13 -26.54
N SER A 121 -17.64 5.63 -25.86
CA SER A 121 -17.89 5.97 -24.45
C SER A 121 -16.83 5.45 -23.48
N LEU A 122 -16.03 4.45 -23.88
CA LEU A 122 -14.95 3.91 -23.04
C LEU A 122 -13.65 4.72 -23.16
N VAL A 123 -13.49 5.51 -24.22
CA VAL A 123 -12.25 6.28 -24.47
C VAL A 123 -11.87 7.17 -23.28
N PRO A 124 -12.77 7.95 -22.66
CA PRO A 124 -12.43 8.78 -21.51
C PRO A 124 -11.92 7.95 -20.31
N SER A 125 -12.56 6.81 -20.02
CA SER A 125 -12.18 5.94 -18.92
C SER A 125 -10.81 5.29 -19.14
N ILE A 126 -10.56 4.75 -20.34
CA ILE A 126 -9.29 4.08 -20.66
C ILE A 126 -8.14 5.09 -20.64
N LEU A 127 -8.32 6.28 -21.23
CA LEU A 127 -7.30 7.32 -21.24
C LEU A 127 -7.03 7.88 -19.84
N SER A 128 -8.06 8.00 -19.00
CA SER A 128 -7.91 8.38 -17.59
C SER A 128 -7.08 7.37 -16.80
N LEU A 129 -7.39 6.07 -16.94
CA LEU A 129 -6.62 5.00 -16.30
C LEU A 129 -5.16 4.99 -16.80
N GLY A 130 -4.97 5.14 -18.11
CA GLY A 130 -3.66 5.24 -18.73
C GLY A 130 -2.87 6.45 -18.23
N CYS A 131 -3.52 7.60 -18.08
CA CYS A 131 -2.91 8.80 -17.50
C CYS A 131 -2.49 8.57 -16.04
N GLY A 132 -3.36 7.96 -15.23
CA GLY A 132 -3.05 7.62 -13.84
C GLY A 132 -1.84 6.69 -13.71
N LEU A 133 -1.73 5.70 -14.60
CA LEU A 133 -0.55 4.82 -14.66
C LEU A 133 0.70 5.57 -15.15
N ALA A 134 0.56 6.41 -16.18
CA ALA A 134 1.67 7.16 -16.76
C ALA A 134 2.27 8.12 -15.73
N THR A 135 1.44 8.92 -15.05
CA THR A 135 1.90 9.84 -13.99
C THR A 135 2.57 9.09 -12.85
N LEU A 136 2.04 7.94 -12.44
CA LEU A 136 2.66 7.09 -11.42
C LEU A 136 4.07 6.64 -11.83
N THR A 137 4.23 6.15 -13.06
CA THR A 137 5.55 5.72 -13.56
C THR A 137 6.52 6.89 -13.72
N LEU A 138 6.04 8.06 -14.15
CA LEU A 138 6.84 9.29 -14.27
C LEU A 138 7.28 9.83 -12.91
N SER A 139 6.47 9.64 -11.86
CA SER A 139 6.87 9.94 -10.48
C SER A 139 7.85 8.93 -9.88
N GLY A 140 8.31 7.94 -10.66
CA GLY A 140 9.26 6.91 -10.21
C GLY A 140 8.67 5.88 -9.26
N HIS A 141 7.34 5.78 -9.18
CA HIS A 141 6.65 4.83 -8.32
C HIS A 141 6.27 3.57 -9.10
N THR A 142 6.36 2.41 -8.46
CA THR A 142 5.94 1.13 -9.04
C THR A 142 4.46 0.87 -8.79
N VAL A 143 3.82 0.12 -9.70
CA VAL A 143 2.43 -0.30 -9.53
C VAL A 143 2.32 -1.26 -8.35
N ASN A 144 1.61 -0.83 -7.33
CA ASN A 144 1.33 -1.56 -6.10
C ASN A 144 -0.19 -1.75 -5.90
N LEU A 145 -0.57 -2.46 -4.84
CA LEU A 145 -1.97 -2.72 -4.51
C LEU A 145 -2.79 -1.43 -4.38
N PHE A 146 -2.24 -0.41 -3.73
CA PHE A 146 -2.93 0.85 -3.50
C PHE A 146 -3.15 1.62 -4.81
N SER A 147 -2.15 1.69 -5.68
CA SER A 147 -2.33 2.29 -7.02
C SER A 147 -3.41 1.58 -7.84
N LEU A 148 -3.57 0.25 -7.70
CA LEU A 148 -4.68 -0.47 -8.35
C LEU A 148 -6.03 -0.12 -7.74
N LEU A 149 -6.11 0.01 -6.42
CA LEU A 149 -7.34 0.44 -5.75
C LEU A 149 -7.74 1.85 -6.20
N ALA A 150 -6.77 2.74 -6.39
CA ALA A 150 -7.00 4.06 -6.97
C ALA A 150 -7.55 3.97 -8.40
N LEU A 151 -7.00 3.10 -9.26
CA LEU A 151 -7.53 2.89 -10.62
C LEU A 151 -8.97 2.37 -10.63
N VAL A 152 -9.33 1.45 -9.73
CA VAL A 152 -10.70 0.96 -9.58
C VAL A 152 -11.63 2.12 -9.19
N LEU A 153 -11.21 2.98 -8.27
CA LEU A 153 -11.98 4.15 -7.85
C LEU A 153 -12.12 5.18 -8.97
N VAL A 154 -11.04 5.47 -9.70
CA VAL A 154 -11.03 6.35 -10.89
C VAL A 154 -11.98 5.82 -11.95
N LEU A 155 -11.99 4.51 -12.21
CA LEU A 155 -12.90 3.89 -13.17
C LEU A 155 -14.36 4.10 -12.74
N GLY A 156 -14.70 3.81 -11.48
CA GLY A 156 -16.05 3.99 -10.95
C GLY A 156 -16.55 5.43 -11.04
N ILE A 157 -15.70 6.39 -10.65
CA ILE A 157 -16.03 7.82 -10.71
C ILE A 157 -16.14 8.30 -12.17
N GLY A 158 -15.21 7.88 -13.04
CA GLY A 158 -15.19 8.29 -14.44
C GLY A 158 -16.44 7.86 -15.22
N ILE A 159 -16.95 6.65 -14.96
CA ILE A 159 -18.20 6.16 -15.59
C ILE A 159 -19.40 6.99 -15.17
N ASN A 160 -19.46 7.38 -13.89
CA ASN A 160 -20.53 8.23 -13.39
C ASN A 160 -20.58 9.57 -14.14
N TYR A 161 -19.42 10.16 -14.48
CA TYR A 161 -19.38 11.38 -15.28
C TYR A 161 -19.99 11.19 -16.67
N THR A 162 -19.61 10.12 -17.37
CA THR A 162 -20.19 9.80 -18.69
C THR A 162 -21.70 9.58 -18.61
N LEU A 163 -22.18 8.90 -17.56
CA LEU A 163 -23.60 8.62 -17.38
C LEU A 163 -24.40 9.89 -17.11
N PHE A 164 -23.92 10.78 -16.24
CA PHE A 164 -24.58 12.05 -15.95
C PHE A 164 -24.64 12.98 -17.17
N PHE A 165 -23.57 13.06 -17.96
CA PHE A 165 -23.56 13.87 -19.19
C PHE A 165 -24.43 13.28 -20.30
N SER A 166 -24.56 11.95 -20.37
CA SER A 166 -25.41 11.28 -21.36
C SER A 166 -26.92 11.35 -21.06
N ASN A 167 -27.33 11.91 -19.92
CA ASN A 167 -28.73 11.94 -19.51
C ASN A 167 -29.51 13.05 -20.25
N PRO A 168 -30.51 12.70 -21.11
CA PRO A 168 -31.20 13.67 -21.96
C PRO A 168 -32.14 14.64 -21.21
N ARG A 169 -32.34 14.43 -19.90
CA ARG A 169 -33.31 15.18 -19.07
C ARG A 169 -32.68 16.28 -18.22
N GLY A 170 -31.36 16.35 -18.13
CA GLY A 170 -30.65 17.38 -17.35
C GLY A 170 -30.23 18.56 -18.22
N THR A 171 -30.23 19.78 -17.66
CA THR A 171 -29.55 20.88 -18.34
C THR A 171 -28.03 20.64 -18.27
N PRO A 172 -27.28 20.76 -19.38
CA PRO A 172 -25.84 20.47 -19.41
C PRO A 172 -25.05 21.27 -18.37
N ILE A 173 -25.47 22.51 -18.11
CA ILE A 173 -24.81 23.45 -17.19
C ILE A 173 -24.91 22.99 -15.73
N THR A 174 -26.07 22.50 -15.28
CA THR A 174 -26.26 22.07 -13.89
C THR A 174 -25.49 20.79 -13.59
N SER A 175 -25.45 19.86 -14.54
CA SER A 175 -24.66 18.62 -14.43
C SER A 175 -23.17 18.91 -14.38
N MET A 176 -22.69 19.85 -15.21
CA MET A 176 -21.29 20.24 -15.23
C MET A 176 -20.84 20.91 -13.92
N LEU A 177 -21.66 21.79 -13.34
CA LEU A 177 -21.38 22.40 -12.03
C LEU A 177 -21.36 21.36 -10.91
N ALA A 178 -22.34 20.45 -10.87
CA ALA A 178 -22.41 19.40 -9.86
C ALA A 178 -21.21 18.46 -9.91
N ILE A 179 -20.83 18.02 -11.12
CA ILE A 179 -19.66 17.15 -11.33
C ILE A 179 -18.37 17.88 -10.97
N THR A 180 -18.23 19.15 -11.37
CA THR A 180 -17.03 19.95 -11.05
C THR A 180 -16.87 20.10 -9.53
N LEU A 181 -17.96 20.41 -8.82
CA LEU A 181 -17.93 20.55 -7.36
C LEU A 181 -17.58 19.23 -6.69
N ALA A 182 -18.22 18.13 -7.10
CA ALA A 182 -17.91 16.79 -6.58
C ALA A 182 -16.45 16.38 -6.85
N MET A 183 -15.93 16.67 -8.05
CA MET A 183 -14.55 16.44 -8.43
C MET A 183 -13.59 17.25 -7.57
N LEU A 184 -13.82 18.56 -7.40
CA LEU A 184 -13.00 19.43 -6.54
C LEU A 184 -12.97 18.96 -5.09
N THR A 185 -14.12 18.59 -4.52
CA THR A 185 -14.17 18.04 -3.15
C THR A 185 -13.40 16.73 -3.07
N THR A 186 -13.49 15.87 -4.09
CA THR A 186 -12.74 14.59 -4.13
C THR A 186 -11.24 14.83 -4.24
N LEU A 187 -10.80 15.76 -5.09
CA LEU A 187 -9.40 16.13 -5.21
C LEU A 187 -8.86 16.80 -3.94
N LEU A 188 -9.65 17.64 -3.28
CA LEU A 188 -9.23 18.30 -2.05
C LEU A 188 -9.13 17.31 -0.87
N THR A 189 -10.05 16.35 -0.78
CA THR A 189 -10.06 15.37 0.31
C THR A 189 -9.04 14.25 0.09
N LEU A 190 -9.09 13.61 -1.08
CA LEU A 190 -8.23 12.45 -1.38
C LEU A 190 -6.89 12.83 -2.02
N GLY A 191 -6.78 14.01 -2.64
CA GLY A 191 -5.52 14.46 -3.24
C GLY A 191 -4.46 14.86 -2.23
N MET A 192 -4.85 15.21 -0.99
CA MET A 192 -3.90 15.43 0.12
C MET A 192 -3.01 14.21 0.39
N LEU A 193 -3.46 13.00 0.01
CA LEU A 193 -2.70 11.76 0.16
C LEU A 193 -1.39 11.75 -0.64
N VAL A 194 -1.29 12.57 -1.70
CA VAL A 194 -0.05 12.74 -2.49
C VAL A 194 1.12 13.20 -1.61
N PHE A 195 0.86 14.03 -0.60
CA PHE A 195 1.88 14.57 0.30
C PHE A 195 2.27 13.61 1.43
N SER A 196 1.76 12.38 1.45
CA SER A 196 2.11 11.39 2.46
C SER A 196 3.57 10.94 2.34
N ALA A 197 4.26 10.83 3.46
CA ALA A 197 5.60 10.23 3.53
C ALA A 197 5.59 8.71 3.26
N THR A 198 4.42 8.06 3.33
CA THR A 198 4.30 6.63 3.05
C THR A 198 4.10 6.42 1.54
N GLN A 199 5.08 5.79 0.88
CA GLN A 199 5.09 5.57 -0.58
C GLN A 199 3.78 4.97 -1.13
N ALA A 200 3.21 3.99 -0.43
CA ALA A 200 1.94 3.36 -0.81
C ALA A 200 0.79 4.38 -0.88
N ILE A 201 0.71 5.29 0.09
CA ILE A 201 -0.36 6.30 0.19
C ILE A 201 -0.16 7.41 -0.85
N SER A 202 1.08 7.87 -1.04
CA SER A 202 1.37 8.87 -2.08
C SER A 202 1.06 8.35 -3.49
N SER A 203 1.44 7.09 -3.79
CA SER A 203 1.12 6.45 -5.07
C SER A 203 -0.38 6.35 -5.36
N PHE A 204 -1.19 6.09 -4.33
CA PHE A 204 -2.65 6.10 -4.43
C PHE A 204 -3.16 7.49 -4.81
N GLY A 205 -2.68 8.52 -4.10
CA GLY A 205 -3.05 9.92 -4.35
C GLY A 205 -2.71 10.38 -5.78
N ILE A 206 -1.50 10.05 -6.27
CA ILE A 206 -1.03 10.48 -7.60
C ILE A 206 -1.94 9.92 -8.70
N VAL A 207 -2.20 8.62 -8.66
CA VAL A 207 -3.08 7.93 -9.63
C VAL A 207 -4.49 8.49 -9.56
N LEU A 208 -5.01 8.71 -8.35
CA LEU A 208 -6.36 9.19 -8.15
C LEU A 208 -6.56 10.61 -8.69
N VAL A 209 -5.68 11.54 -8.32
CA VAL A 209 -5.77 12.94 -8.74
C VAL A 209 -5.64 13.06 -10.26
N SER A 210 -4.59 12.47 -10.82
CA SER A 210 -4.35 12.53 -12.28
C SER A 210 -5.43 11.80 -13.07
N GLY A 211 -5.91 10.65 -12.59
CA GLY A 211 -6.98 9.89 -13.22
C GLY A 211 -8.31 10.65 -13.23
N ILE A 212 -8.80 11.09 -12.05
CA ILE A 212 -10.08 11.80 -11.95
C ILE A 212 -10.04 13.11 -12.75
N PHE A 213 -8.96 13.88 -12.63
CA PHE A 213 -8.81 15.13 -13.37
C PHE A 213 -8.84 14.91 -14.88
N THR A 214 -8.15 13.87 -15.37
CA THR A 214 -8.14 13.51 -16.79
C THR A 214 -9.51 13.02 -17.26
N ALA A 215 -10.21 12.19 -16.47
CA ALA A 215 -11.56 11.73 -16.79
C ALA A 215 -12.53 12.90 -16.94
N PHE A 216 -12.47 13.86 -16.01
CA PHE A 216 -13.28 15.07 -16.06
C PHE A 216 -12.99 15.89 -17.32
N LEU A 217 -11.72 16.17 -17.62
CA LEU A 217 -11.34 16.96 -18.80
C LEU A 217 -11.81 16.32 -20.10
N LEU A 218 -11.67 14.99 -20.24
CA LEU A 218 -12.07 14.27 -21.45
C LEU A 218 -13.58 14.27 -21.65
N VAL A 219 -14.36 14.10 -20.58
CA VAL A 219 -15.83 14.15 -20.65
C VAL A 219 -16.31 15.58 -20.92
N ALA A 220 -15.75 16.58 -20.25
CA ALA A 220 -16.10 17.98 -20.45
C ALA A 220 -15.78 18.45 -21.89
N ALA A 221 -14.61 18.09 -22.43
CA ALA A 221 -14.22 18.42 -23.80
C ALA A 221 -15.07 17.70 -24.85
N GLY A 222 -15.53 16.47 -24.56
CA GLY A 222 -16.41 15.71 -25.45
C GLY A 222 -17.81 16.31 -25.60
N ASN A 223 -18.30 17.03 -24.59
CA ASN A 223 -19.65 17.64 -24.56
C ASN A 223 -19.68 19.09 -25.08
N ALA A 224 -18.52 19.71 -25.34
CA ALA A 224 -18.42 21.07 -25.87
C ALA A 224 -18.55 21.14 -27.42
N ARG A 225 -18.89 20.02 -28.07
CA ARG A 225 -19.13 19.89 -29.51
C ARG A 225 -20.57 19.49 -29.76
#